data_AF-A0A0A2VHA7-F1
#
_entry.id   AF-A0A0A2VHA7-F1
#
_cell.length_a   1.000
_cell.length_b   1.000
_cell.length_c   1.000
_cell.angle_alpha   90.00
_cell.angle_beta   90.00
_cell.angle_gamma   90.00
#
_symmetry.space_group_name_H-M   'P 1'
#
loop_
_entity.id
_entity.type
_entity.pdbx_description
1 polymer ?
#
loop_
_entity_poly.entity_id
_entity_poly.type
_entity_poly.pdbx_seq_one_letter_code
_entity_poly.pdbx_strand_id
1 'polypeptide(L)'
;MRIASIRETFYGRTFDVRAKPHAENVAYTAGYLGLHQDLLYLDPPPKIQILHCLDNSCAGGESLFSDGERAARLLLRHHPALAAPLRQQPVPYAYTRNGYSYARRRPLLHYDAEGRFENVFWSPPFQGARGADEPPLQPWLAGARVFEGLINGEEAMYQRKMQPGECVLFDNLRVMHGRTAFDAAGGGSRWLRGTYIAQEDFVSIATQIPQELADKANADDAVWYGELEEKLGAHGVWKAEAQEMVDKMA
;
A
#
# COMPACT_ATOMS: atom_id res chain seq x y z
N MET A 1 -22.15 8.42 2.46
CA MET A 1 -22.12 7.02 1.99
C MET A 1 -21.76 6.12 3.16
N ARG A 2 -22.55 5.08 3.45
CA ARG A 2 -22.26 4.11 4.51
C ARG A 2 -21.91 2.80 3.81
N ILE A 3 -20.64 2.42 3.82
CA ILE A 3 -20.16 1.22 3.11
C ILE A 3 -20.48 0.01 3.99
N ALA A 4 -19.73 -0.21 5.06
CA ALA A 4 -19.98 -1.31 5.98
C ALA A 4 -19.61 -0.92 7.42
N SER A 5 -19.64 -1.90 8.32
CA SER A 5 -19.15 -1.71 9.69
C SER A 5 -17.66 -1.38 9.70
N ILE A 6 -17.28 -0.52 10.63
CA ILE A 6 -15.87 -0.21 10.89
C ILE A 6 -15.24 -1.41 11.59
N ARG A 7 -14.07 -1.83 11.09
CA ARG A 7 -13.21 -2.81 11.74
C ARG A 7 -12.48 -2.16 12.90
N GLU A 8 -12.77 -2.62 14.11
CA GLU A 8 -12.03 -2.23 15.30
C GLU A 8 -10.65 -2.89 15.31
N THR A 9 -9.63 -2.12 15.69
CA THR A 9 -8.24 -2.58 15.86
C THR A 9 -7.73 -2.13 17.23
N PHE A 10 -6.47 -2.44 17.56
CA PHE A 10 -5.83 -1.88 18.75
C PHE A 10 -5.64 -0.35 18.69
N TYR A 11 -5.81 0.27 17.51
CA TYR A 11 -5.94 1.72 17.37
C TYR A 11 -7.37 2.24 17.63
N GLY A 12 -8.31 1.36 17.97
CA GLY A 12 -9.74 1.64 18.12
C GLY A 12 -10.50 1.53 16.79
N ARG A 13 -11.74 2.05 16.79
CA ARG A 13 -12.59 2.15 15.59
C ARG A 13 -12.11 3.23 14.63
N THR A 14 -11.56 4.31 15.15
CA THR A 14 -10.94 5.39 14.37
C THR A 14 -9.68 5.86 15.06
N PHE A 15 -8.74 6.40 14.30
CA PHE A 15 -7.46 6.88 14.82
C PHE A 15 -7.07 8.23 14.21
N ASP A 16 -6.29 9.02 14.96
CA ASP A 16 -5.79 10.32 14.52
C ASP A 16 -4.37 10.21 13.96
N VAL A 17 -4.20 10.59 12.70
CA VAL A 17 -2.90 10.72 12.04
C VAL A 17 -2.49 12.18 12.06
N ARG A 18 -1.72 12.55 13.09
CA ARG A 18 -1.12 13.87 13.28
C ARG A 18 0.26 13.71 13.92
N ALA A 19 1.14 14.68 13.70
CA ALA A 19 2.43 14.71 14.39
C ALA A 19 2.20 14.80 15.90
N LYS A 20 2.87 13.93 16.69
CA LYS A 20 2.83 13.97 18.15
C LYS A 20 4.25 14.03 18.72
N PRO A 21 4.48 14.76 19.82
CA PRO A 21 5.68 14.57 20.63
C PRO A 21 5.79 13.10 21.06
N HIS A 22 6.97 12.49 20.94
CA HIS A 22 7.23 11.09 21.31
C HIS A 22 6.37 10.03 20.58
N ALA A 23 6.25 10.16 19.25
CA ALA A 23 5.46 9.28 18.40
C ALA A 23 5.79 7.78 18.56
N GLU A 24 4.76 6.99 18.84
CA GLU A 24 4.79 5.54 18.99
C GLU A 24 4.75 4.78 17.65
N ASN A 25 4.31 5.45 16.58
CA ASN A 25 4.21 4.93 15.22
C ASN A 25 4.77 5.98 14.24
N VAL A 26 5.47 5.53 13.20
CA VAL A 26 6.04 6.40 12.14
C VAL A 26 4.99 7.31 11.50
N ALA A 27 3.73 6.87 11.42
CA ALA A 27 2.59 7.66 10.93
C ALA A 27 2.37 8.96 11.73
N TYR A 28 2.79 8.99 13.01
CA TYR A 28 2.64 10.14 13.90
C TYR A 28 3.90 11.02 13.98
N THR A 29 4.86 10.84 13.06
CA THR A 29 6.02 11.73 12.90
C THR A 29 5.74 12.80 11.82
N ALA A 30 6.69 13.70 11.57
CA ALA A 30 6.62 14.66 10.45
C ALA A 30 7.40 14.21 9.19
N GLY A 31 8.15 13.11 9.30
CA GLY A 31 9.02 12.62 8.23
C GLY A 31 8.26 11.99 7.06
N TYR A 32 8.99 11.82 5.97
CA TYR A 32 8.58 11.00 4.82
C TYR A 32 8.17 9.60 5.30
N LEU A 33 7.03 9.13 4.79
CA LEU A 33 6.58 7.77 5.01
C LEU A 33 6.44 7.12 3.64
N GLY A 34 7.37 6.19 3.36
CA GLY A 34 7.40 5.47 2.09
C GLY A 34 6.14 4.65 1.85
N LEU A 35 5.95 4.25 0.59
CA LEU A 35 4.82 3.44 0.17
C LEU A 35 4.76 2.14 0.98
N HIS A 36 3.60 1.88 1.57
CA HIS A 36 3.34 0.71 2.40
C HIS A 36 1.85 0.34 2.40
N GLN A 37 1.57 -0.84 2.96
CA GLN A 37 0.25 -1.31 3.32
C GLN A 37 0.16 -1.44 4.84
N ASP A 38 -1.01 -1.12 5.37
CA ASP A 38 -1.22 -1.06 6.80
C ASP A 38 -1.57 -2.40 7.41
N LEU A 39 -1.11 -2.58 8.66
CA LEU A 39 -1.44 -3.67 9.55
C LEU A 39 -1.19 -5.07 8.96
N LEU A 40 -0.12 -5.25 8.17
CA LEU A 40 0.24 -6.55 7.60
C LEU A 40 0.61 -7.61 8.66
N TYR A 41 0.81 -7.20 9.91
CA TYR A 41 0.99 -8.10 11.07
C TYR A 41 -0.33 -8.63 11.66
N LEU A 42 -1.50 -8.16 11.19
CA LEU A 42 -2.82 -8.71 11.53
C LEU A 42 -3.22 -9.81 10.54
N ASP A 43 -4.24 -10.59 10.89
CA ASP A 43 -4.77 -11.64 10.03
C ASP A 43 -6.30 -11.81 10.16
N PRO A 44 -7.05 -11.60 9.07
CA PRO A 44 -6.59 -10.98 7.82
C PRO A 44 -6.18 -9.50 8.05
N PRO A 45 -5.35 -8.86 7.22
CA PRO A 45 -5.19 -7.40 7.25
C PRO A 45 -6.51 -6.68 6.88
N PRO A 46 -6.70 -5.40 7.20
CA PRO A 46 -7.88 -4.66 6.75
C PRO A 46 -7.90 -4.51 5.23
N LYS A 47 -9.10 -4.59 4.63
CA LYS A 47 -9.29 -4.53 3.18
C LYS A 47 -9.33 -3.09 2.68
N ILE A 48 -10.23 -2.29 3.25
CA ILE A 48 -10.34 -0.87 2.88
C ILE A 48 -9.75 -0.03 4.00
N GLN A 49 -8.89 0.89 3.63
CA GLN A 49 -8.50 2.00 4.50
C GLN A 49 -9.19 3.28 4.03
N ILE A 50 -9.66 4.06 5.00
CA ILE A 50 -10.31 5.33 4.79
C ILE A 50 -9.52 6.40 5.55
N LEU A 51 -9.14 7.48 4.88
CA LEU A 51 -8.51 8.64 5.49
C LEU A 51 -9.33 9.89 5.16
N HIS A 52 -9.79 10.60 6.19
CA HIS A 52 -10.53 11.85 6.07
C HIS A 52 -9.64 13.01 6.55
N CYS A 53 -9.45 14.02 5.71
CA CYS A 53 -8.65 15.19 6.05
C CYS A 53 -9.45 16.20 6.87
N LEU A 54 -8.97 16.48 8.08
CA LEU A 54 -9.53 17.47 8.98
C LEU A 54 -8.75 18.80 8.92
N ASP A 55 -7.43 18.71 8.74
CA ASP A 55 -6.55 19.85 8.47
C ASP A 55 -5.33 19.40 7.65
N ASN A 56 -4.87 20.26 6.74
CA ASN A 56 -3.63 20.08 5.97
C ASN A 56 -3.07 21.45 5.54
N SER A 57 -2.94 22.35 6.52
CA SER A 57 -2.46 23.71 6.35
C SER A 57 -0.92 23.84 6.36
N CYS A 58 -0.19 22.78 6.73
CA CYS A 58 1.28 22.78 6.71
C CYS A 58 1.86 22.68 5.28
N ALA A 59 3.11 23.12 5.10
CA ALA A 59 3.87 22.85 3.89
C ALA A 59 4.23 21.35 3.78
N GLY A 60 4.15 20.77 2.57
CA GLY A 60 4.33 19.33 2.33
C GLY A 60 3.13 18.47 2.77
N GLY A 61 3.37 17.20 3.06
CA GLY A 61 2.36 16.29 3.62
C GLY A 61 1.35 15.76 2.61
N GLU A 62 1.68 15.86 1.33
CA GLU A 62 0.95 15.26 0.22
C GLU A 62 0.81 13.74 0.43
N SER A 63 -0.39 13.23 0.18
CA SER A 63 -0.66 11.79 0.17
C SER A 63 -0.10 11.19 -1.12
N LEU A 64 0.54 10.04 -1.00
CA LEU A 64 1.14 9.28 -2.09
C LEU A 64 0.37 7.98 -2.27
N PHE A 65 0.14 7.56 -3.51
CA PHE A 65 -0.52 6.31 -3.85
C PHE A 65 0.15 5.65 -5.06
N SER A 66 0.27 4.33 -5.05
CA SER A 66 0.74 3.54 -6.20
C SER A 66 0.03 2.19 -6.26
N ASP A 67 -0.23 1.69 -7.46
CA ASP A 67 -0.82 0.36 -7.67
C ASP A 67 0.24 -0.75 -7.51
N GLY A 68 0.19 -1.48 -6.40
CA GLY A 68 1.08 -2.59 -6.11
C GLY A 68 0.87 -3.81 -6.99
N GLU A 69 -0.36 -4.04 -7.46
CA GLU A 69 -0.67 -5.12 -8.39
C GLU A 69 -0.03 -4.84 -9.76
N ARG A 70 -0.11 -3.61 -10.26
CA ARG A 70 0.57 -3.20 -11.51
C ARG A 70 2.07 -3.48 -11.44
N ALA A 71 2.72 -3.01 -10.37
CA ALA A 71 4.16 -3.23 -10.18
C ALA A 71 4.51 -4.72 -10.08
N ALA A 72 3.71 -5.53 -9.38
CA ALA A 72 3.90 -6.97 -9.31
C ALA A 72 3.78 -7.66 -10.67
N ARG A 73 2.77 -7.29 -11.47
CA ARG A 73 2.58 -7.85 -12.83
C ARG A 73 3.73 -7.47 -13.76
N LEU A 74 4.24 -6.25 -13.68
CA LEU A 74 5.44 -5.82 -14.40
C LEU A 74 6.67 -6.65 -14.00
N LEU A 75 6.91 -6.81 -12.70
CA LEU A 75 8.01 -7.63 -12.19
C LEU A 75 7.89 -9.08 -12.66
N LEU A 76 6.71 -9.69 -12.56
CA LEU A 76 6.45 -11.07 -13.00
C LEU A 76 6.70 -11.25 -14.50
N ARG A 77 6.33 -10.26 -15.31
CA ARG A 77 6.49 -10.30 -16.78
C ARG A 77 7.93 -10.08 -17.23
N HIS A 78 8.61 -9.10 -16.65
CA HIS A 78 9.91 -8.63 -17.14
C HIS A 78 11.10 -9.24 -16.39
N HIS A 79 10.92 -9.62 -15.12
CA HIS A 79 11.98 -10.17 -14.28
C HIS A 79 11.53 -11.40 -13.47
N PRO A 80 11.05 -12.48 -14.12
CA PRO A 80 10.50 -13.66 -13.44
C PRO A 80 11.49 -14.34 -12.49
N ALA A 81 12.80 -14.30 -12.79
CA ALA A 81 13.84 -14.82 -11.91
C ALA A 81 13.96 -14.03 -10.59
N LEU A 82 13.75 -12.72 -10.64
CA LEU A 82 13.74 -11.84 -9.46
C LEU A 82 12.41 -11.94 -8.69
N ALA A 83 11.32 -12.32 -9.35
CA ALA A 83 10.03 -12.55 -8.71
C ALA A 83 9.99 -13.85 -7.88
N ALA A 84 10.75 -14.88 -8.26
CA ALA A 84 10.69 -16.19 -7.61
C ALA A 84 10.99 -16.13 -6.09
N PRO A 85 12.06 -15.48 -5.60
CA PRO A 85 12.30 -15.32 -4.16
C PRO A 85 11.19 -14.56 -3.42
N LEU A 86 10.57 -13.57 -4.09
CA LEU A 86 9.51 -12.73 -3.50
C LEU A 86 8.22 -13.50 -3.25
N ARG A 87 7.98 -14.56 -4.02
CA ARG A 87 6.90 -15.53 -3.81
C ARG A 87 7.27 -16.58 -2.75
N GLN A 88 8.50 -17.08 -2.78
CA GLN A 88 8.92 -18.27 -2.02
C GLN A 88 9.31 -17.97 -0.57
N GLN A 89 9.78 -16.75 -0.28
CA GLN A 89 10.31 -16.39 1.03
C GLN A 89 9.39 -15.36 1.73
N PRO A 90 8.49 -15.80 2.62
CA PRO A 90 7.75 -14.90 3.49
C PRO A 90 8.68 -14.14 4.44
N VAL A 91 8.51 -12.82 4.50
CA VAL A 91 9.22 -11.95 5.45
C VAL A 91 8.33 -11.64 6.66
N PRO A 92 8.92 -11.47 7.85
CA PRO A 92 8.16 -11.16 9.06
C PRO A 92 7.67 -9.71 9.06
N TYR A 93 6.42 -9.50 9.44
CA TYR A 93 5.83 -8.23 9.85
C TYR A 93 5.47 -8.30 11.32
N ALA A 94 5.80 -7.27 12.09
CA ALA A 94 5.55 -7.28 13.53
C ALA A 94 5.20 -5.90 14.10
N TYR A 95 4.41 -5.91 15.17
CA TYR A 95 4.14 -4.75 16.00
C TYR A 95 4.14 -5.18 17.48
N THR A 96 5.06 -4.62 18.27
CA THR A 96 5.16 -4.92 19.71
C THR A 96 5.34 -3.63 20.50
N ARG A 97 4.24 -2.99 20.91
CA ARG A 97 4.22 -1.73 21.67
C ARG A 97 2.94 -1.61 22.50
N ASN A 98 3.00 -0.85 23.59
CA ASN A 98 1.84 -0.49 24.44
C ASN A 98 0.98 -1.69 24.88
N GLY A 99 1.60 -2.83 25.22
CA GLY A 99 0.90 -4.04 25.64
C GLY A 99 0.33 -4.90 24.51
N TYR A 100 0.47 -4.47 23.25
CA TYR A 100 0.07 -5.25 22.09
C TYR A 100 1.27 -5.95 21.46
N SER A 101 1.07 -7.19 21.00
CA SER A 101 2.07 -7.94 20.25
C SER A 101 1.40 -8.70 19.11
N TYR A 102 1.74 -8.35 17.87
CA TYR A 102 1.25 -8.97 16.65
C TYR A 102 2.43 -9.35 15.77
N ALA A 103 2.34 -10.52 15.14
CA ALA A 103 3.32 -10.96 14.16
C ALA A 103 2.64 -11.82 13.09
N ARG A 104 3.02 -11.60 11.83
CA ARG A 104 2.67 -12.46 10.70
C ARG A 104 3.81 -12.47 9.71
N ARG A 105 4.02 -13.62 9.05
CA ARG A 105 4.95 -13.72 7.92
C ARG A 105 4.14 -13.72 6.63
N ARG A 106 4.57 -12.95 5.64
CA ARG A 106 3.88 -12.85 4.34
C ARG A 106 4.90 -12.79 3.19
N PRO A 107 4.68 -13.50 2.08
CA PRO A 107 5.48 -13.30 0.86
C PRO A 107 5.17 -11.93 0.28
N LEU A 108 6.09 -11.31 -0.46
CA LEU A 108 5.78 -10.06 -1.15
C LEU A 108 4.78 -10.32 -2.28
N LEU A 109 4.95 -11.41 -3.04
CA LEU A 109 4.01 -11.85 -4.07
C LEU A 109 3.14 -12.98 -3.53
N HIS A 110 1.87 -12.70 -3.27
CA HIS A 110 0.92 -13.68 -2.76
C HIS A 110 0.11 -14.31 -3.89
N TYR A 111 -0.18 -15.60 -3.71
CA TYR A 111 -0.93 -16.42 -4.64
C TYR A 111 -2.03 -17.13 -3.86
N ASP A 112 -3.20 -17.24 -4.47
CA ASP A 112 -4.35 -17.95 -3.90
C ASP A 112 -4.13 -19.48 -3.88
N ALA A 113 -5.10 -20.21 -3.35
CA ALA A 113 -5.07 -21.67 -3.26
C ALA A 113 -5.01 -22.36 -4.65
N GLU A 114 -5.47 -21.69 -5.70
CA GLU A 114 -5.42 -22.16 -7.09
C GLU A 114 -4.11 -21.76 -7.80
N GLY A 115 -3.20 -21.09 -7.11
CA GLY A 115 -1.91 -20.68 -7.65
C GLY A 115 -2.00 -19.49 -8.61
N ARG A 116 -3.07 -18.69 -8.56
CA ARG A 116 -3.19 -17.42 -9.27
C ARG A 116 -2.65 -16.30 -8.40
N PHE A 117 -2.01 -15.31 -9.02
CA PHE A 117 -1.54 -14.13 -8.31
C PHE A 117 -2.76 -13.38 -7.74
N GLU A 118 -2.76 -13.13 -6.43
CA GLU A 118 -3.88 -12.49 -5.74
C GLU A 118 -3.55 -11.05 -5.37
N ASN A 119 -2.46 -10.84 -4.63
CA ASN A 119 -2.09 -9.51 -4.15
C ASN A 119 -0.61 -9.44 -3.74
N VAL A 120 -0.24 -8.27 -3.22
CA VAL A 120 1.09 -7.98 -2.68
C VAL A 120 1.04 -7.67 -1.19
N PHE A 121 2.16 -7.95 -0.52
CA PHE A 121 2.40 -7.55 0.86
C PHE A 121 3.72 -6.77 0.97
N TRP A 122 3.62 -5.45 1.13
CA TRP A 122 4.74 -4.53 1.20
C TRP A 122 4.54 -3.51 2.32
N SER A 123 5.37 -3.59 3.36
CA SER A 123 5.35 -2.61 4.45
C SER A 123 6.71 -2.49 5.14
N PRO A 124 7.71 -1.86 4.49
CA PRO A 124 9.06 -1.72 5.05
C PRO A 124 9.12 -1.16 6.49
N PRO A 125 8.29 -0.17 6.89
CA PRO A 125 8.34 0.37 8.26
C PRO A 125 7.93 -0.61 9.36
N PHE A 126 7.30 -1.75 9.01
CA PHE A 126 6.72 -2.70 9.97
C PHE A 126 7.31 -4.11 9.86
N GLN A 127 8.53 -4.23 9.33
CA GLN A 127 9.27 -5.50 9.28
C GLN A 127 9.61 -6.00 10.70
N GLY A 128 9.45 -7.30 10.92
CA GLY A 128 9.82 -7.99 12.15
C GLY A 128 11.25 -8.50 12.15
N ALA A 129 11.68 -9.03 13.29
CA ALA A 129 12.98 -9.67 13.41
C ALA A 129 13.03 -11.00 12.63
N ARG A 130 14.20 -11.30 12.06
CA ARG A 130 14.47 -12.55 11.35
C ARG A 130 15.29 -13.51 12.21
N GLY A 131 14.98 -14.80 12.10
CA GLY A 131 15.76 -15.87 12.71
C GLY A 131 17.14 -16.03 12.05
N ALA A 132 18.11 -16.53 12.82
CA ALA A 132 19.48 -16.78 12.32
C ALA A 132 19.54 -17.95 11.32
N ASP A 133 18.56 -18.84 11.37
CA ASP A 133 18.36 -20.02 10.51
C ASP A 133 17.61 -19.69 9.21
N GLU A 134 17.12 -18.45 9.04
CA GLU A 134 16.38 -18.09 7.83
C GLU A 134 17.28 -18.06 6.59
N PRO A 135 16.73 -18.38 5.40
CA PRO A 135 17.46 -18.28 4.14
C PRO A 135 18.09 -16.89 3.92
N PRO A 136 19.21 -16.79 3.19
CA PRO A 136 19.81 -15.50 2.84
C PRO A 136 18.78 -14.56 2.22
N LEU A 137 18.73 -13.30 2.66
CA LEU A 137 17.76 -12.34 2.16
C LEU A 137 18.20 -11.71 0.83
N GLN A 138 19.45 -11.90 0.42
CA GLN A 138 20.03 -11.23 -0.74
C GLN A 138 19.23 -11.47 -2.04
N PRO A 139 18.80 -12.70 -2.37
CA PRO A 139 17.94 -12.93 -3.54
C PRO A 139 16.58 -12.24 -3.42
N TRP A 140 16.01 -12.22 -2.21
CA TRP A 140 14.76 -11.51 -1.93
C TRP A 140 14.93 -9.99 -2.08
N LEU A 141 16.01 -9.42 -1.53
CA LEU A 141 16.32 -8.00 -1.63
C LEU A 141 16.52 -7.55 -3.08
N ALA A 142 17.12 -8.39 -3.93
CA ALA A 142 17.28 -8.08 -5.35
C ALA A 142 15.93 -7.88 -6.04
N GLY A 143 14.97 -8.79 -5.84
CA GLY A 143 13.61 -8.62 -6.37
C GLY A 143 12.82 -7.49 -5.70
N ALA A 144 12.98 -7.33 -4.38
CA ALA A 144 12.28 -6.31 -3.61
C ALA A 144 12.69 -4.90 -4.01
N ARG A 145 13.97 -4.70 -4.36
CA ARG A 145 14.49 -3.44 -4.90
C ARG A 145 13.87 -3.06 -6.25
N VAL A 146 13.70 -4.03 -7.15
CA VAL A 146 13.02 -3.80 -8.43
C VAL A 146 11.55 -3.46 -8.18
N PHE A 147 10.87 -4.22 -7.31
CA PHE A 147 9.49 -3.91 -6.93
C PHE A 147 9.35 -2.51 -6.32
N GLU A 148 10.24 -2.16 -5.39
CA GLU A 148 10.29 -0.82 -4.77
C GLU A 148 10.50 0.28 -5.81
N GLY A 149 11.40 0.06 -6.79
CA GLY A 149 11.56 0.94 -7.92
C GLY A 149 10.26 1.13 -8.71
N LEU A 150 9.62 0.03 -9.10
CA LEU A 150 8.39 0.06 -9.90
C LEU A 150 7.22 0.78 -9.23
N ILE A 151 7.10 0.73 -7.90
CA ILE A 151 6.05 1.47 -7.16
C ILE A 151 6.42 2.94 -6.90
N ASN A 152 7.72 3.29 -6.88
CA ASN A 152 8.17 4.67 -6.66
C ASN A 152 8.48 5.43 -7.97
N GLY A 153 8.34 4.79 -9.13
CA GLY A 153 8.53 5.42 -10.43
C GLY A 153 7.55 6.59 -10.64
N GLU A 154 7.97 7.59 -11.40
CA GLU A 154 7.19 8.81 -11.64
C GLU A 154 5.82 8.49 -12.27
N GLU A 155 5.77 7.59 -13.26
CA GLU A 155 4.52 7.12 -13.88
C GLU A 155 3.66 6.24 -12.96
N ALA A 156 4.22 5.73 -11.86
CA ALA A 156 3.51 4.90 -10.90
C ALA A 156 2.82 5.72 -9.80
N MET A 157 3.32 6.94 -9.56
CA MET A 157 3.02 7.71 -8.37
C MET A 157 1.87 8.69 -8.60
N TYR A 158 0.76 8.48 -7.90
CA TYR A 158 -0.27 9.49 -7.75
C TYR A 158 -0.05 10.27 -6.46
N GLN A 159 0.22 11.57 -6.58
CA GLN A 159 0.46 12.47 -5.45
C GLN A 159 -0.65 13.53 -5.37
N ARG A 160 -1.22 13.72 -4.18
CA ARG A 160 -2.25 14.75 -3.95
C ARG A 160 -2.16 15.35 -2.55
N LYS A 161 -2.23 16.68 -2.49
CA LYS A 161 -2.47 17.39 -1.23
C LYS A 161 -3.98 17.39 -0.93
N MET A 162 -4.40 16.61 0.06
CA MET A 162 -5.80 16.57 0.47
C MET A 162 -6.21 17.88 1.16
N GLN A 163 -7.38 18.39 0.84
CA GLN A 163 -8.01 19.54 1.49
C GLN A 163 -8.90 19.11 2.66
N PRO A 164 -9.13 19.97 3.68
CA PRO A 164 -10.09 19.69 4.73
C PRO A 164 -11.47 19.34 4.18
N GLY A 165 -12.07 18.26 4.69
CA GLY A 165 -13.33 17.68 4.22
C GLY A 165 -13.18 16.62 3.12
N GLU A 166 -12.00 16.50 2.49
CA GLU A 166 -11.75 15.45 1.51
C GLU A 166 -11.48 14.11 2.17
N CYS A 167 -11.95 13.04 1.53
CA CYS A 167 -11.75 11.68 1.99
C CYS A 167 -11.24 10.80 0.85
N VAL A 168 -10.26 9.95 1.16
CA VAL A 168 -9.80 8.87 0.28
C VAL A 168 -10.19 7.53 0.86
N LEU A 169 -10.56 6.61 -0.03
CA LEU A 169 -10.86 5.23 0.27
C LEU A 169 -10.07 4.38 -0.72
N PHE A 170 -9.32 3.42 -0.22
CA PHE A 170 -8.49 2.58 -1.08
C PHE A 170 -8.40 1.16 -0.54
N ASP A 171 -8.19 0.22 -1.46
CA ASP A 171 -7.91 -1.17 -1.16
C ASP A 171 -6.49 -1.30 -0.61
N ASN A 172 -6.37 -1.44 0.70
CA ASN A 172 -5.10 -1.57 1.42
C ASN A 172 -4.32 -2.85 1.02
N LEU A 173 -4.97 -3.81 0.36
CA LEU A 173 -4.31 -5.01 -0.16
C LEU A 173 -3.78 -4.86 -1.60
N ARG A 174 -4.07 -3.73 -2.27
CA ARG A 174 -3.61 -3.44 -3.64
C ARG A 174 -2.87 -2.12 -3.75
N VAL A 175 -3.47 -1.05 -3.26
CA VAL A 175 -2.95 0.31 -3.34
C VAL A 175 -1.99 0.55 -2.20
N MET A 176 -0.74 0.81 -2.55
CA MET A 176 0.26 1.28 -1.59
C MET A 176 0.00 2.74 -1.33
N HIS A 177 0.23 3.16 -0.09
CA HIS A 177 0.07 4.55 0.28
C HIS A 177 1.24 5.04 1.11
N GLY A 178 1.44 6.35 1.10
CA GLY A 178 2.52 7.01 1.83
C GLY A 178 2.25 8.50 1.94
N ARG A 179 3.27 9.25 2.33
CA ARG A 179 3.22 10.71 2.32
C ARG A 179 4.60 11.32 2.18
N THR A 180 4.64 12.52 1.61
CA THR A 180 5.82 13.37 1.68
C THR A 180 6.06 13.85 3.12
N ALA A 181 7.29 14.33 3.39
CA ALA A 181 7.58 15.03 4.63
C ALA A 181 6.78 16.33 4.72
N PHE A 182 6.53 16.83 5.92
CA PHE A 182 5.85 18.12 6.12
C PHE A 182 6.45 18.91 7.26
N ASP A 183 6.22 20.22 7.22
CA ASP A 183 6.67 21.13 8.26
C ASP A 183 5.69 21.14 9.43
N ALA A 184 6.11 20.55 10.55
CA ALA A 184 5.34 20.54 11.79
C ALA A 184 5.65 21.74 12.71
N ALA A 185 6.64 22.58 12.38
CA ALA A 185 7.15 23.66 13.24
C ALA A 185 6.91 25.06 12.66
N GLY A 186 6.81 25.23 11.35
CA GLY A 186 6.68 26.52 10.65
C GLY A 186 5.28 27.11 10.58
N GLY A 187 4.31 26.58 11.34
CA GLY A 187 2.92 27.04 11.34
C GLY A 187 2.01 26.21 10.42
N GLY A 188 0.77 26.00 10.84
CA GLY A 188 -0.18 25.06 10.23
C GLY A 188 -0.15 23.67 10.88
N SER A 189 -1.05 22.79 10.46
CA SER A 189 -1.13 21.43 10.98
C SER A 189 -1.57 20.43 9.91
N ARG A 190 -1.27 19.15 10.17
CA ARG A 190 -1.77 18.02 9.39
C ARG A 190 -2.52 17.07 10.31
N TRP A 191 -3.80 16.90 10.04
CA TRP A 191 -4.67 16.00 10.78
C TRP A 191 -5.56 15.22 9.83
N LEU A 192 -5.30 13.92 9.75
CA LEU A 192 -6.24 12.98 9.13
C LEU A 192 -6.88 12.12 10.22
N ARG A 193 -8.14 11.74 10.01
CA ARG A 193 -8.80 10.71 10.79
C ARG A 193 -8.96 9.46 9.95
N GLY A 194 -8.42 8.35 10.44
CA GLY A 194 -8.40 7.07 9.74
C GLY A 194 -9.39 6.06 10.31
N THR A 195 -9.81 5.12 9.47
CA THR A 195 -10.56 3.93 9.86
C THR A 195 -10.37 2.80 8.84
N TYR A 196 -10.80 1.60 9.19
CA TYR A 196 -10.66 0.40 8.36
C TYR A 196 -12.00 -0.32 8.19
N ILE A 197 -12.15 -1.06 7.09
CA ILE A 197 -13.24 -2.01 6.84
C ILE A 197 -12.65 -3.39 6.57
N ALA A 198 -13.29 -4.42 7.13
CA ALA A 198 -12.91 -5.82 6.91
C ALA A 198 -13.28 -6.30 5.48
N GLN A 199 -12.66 -7.36 5.01
CA GLN A 199 -12.88 -7.84 3.64
C GLN A 199 -14.29 -8.37 3.45
N GLU A 200 -14.74 -9.21 4.38
CA GLU A 200 -16.07 -9.81 4.43
C GLU A 200 -17.17 -8.75 4.46
N ASP A 201 -16.97 -7.68 5.23
CA ASP A 201 -17.89 -6.56 5.36
C ASP A 201 -17.99 -5.77 4.05
N PHE A 202 -16.84 -5.49 3.42
CA PHE A 202 -16.79 -4.78 2.15
C PHE A 202 -17.42 -5.61 1.01
N VAL A 203 -17.04 -6.90 0.90
CA VAL A 203 -17.56 -7.81 -0.14
C VAL A 203 -19.07 -7.98 0.02
N SER A 204 -19.56 -8.18 1.24
CA SER A 204 -21.00 -8.31 1.51
C SER A 204 -21.79 -7.15 0.92
N ILE A 205 -21.36 -5.90 1.16
CA ILE A 205 -22.05 -4.72 0.63
C ILE A 205 -21.81 -4.53 -0.86
N ALA A 206 -20.62 -4.85 -1.37
CA ALA A 206 -20.33 -4.80 -2.79
C ALA A 206 -21.28 -5.67 -3.62
N THR A 207 -21.68 -6.84 -3.11
CA THR A 207 -22.69 -7.71 -3.78
C THR A 207 -24.09 -7.11 -3.83
N GLN A 208 -24.37 -6.08 -3.02
CA GLN A 208 -25.67 -5.41 -2.95
C GLN A 208 -25.71 -4.12 -3.77
N ILE A 209 -24.59 -3.71 -4.40
CA ILE A 209 -24.56 -2.52 -5.26
C ILE A 209 -25.44 -2.80 -6.50
N PRO A 210 -26.50 -2.01 -6.75
CA PRO A 210 -27.32 -2.18 -7.94
C PRO A 210 -26.47 -2.16 -9.21
N GLN A 211 -26.71 -3.10 -10.12
CA GLN A 211 -25.95 -3.22 -11.37
C GLN A 211 -25.94 -1.90 -12.15
N GLU A 212 -27.05 -1.17 -12.15
CA GLU A 212 -27.17 0.16 -12.78
C GLU A 212 -26.19 1.21 -12.24
N LEU A 213 -25.77 1.10 -10.96
CA LEU A 213 -24.74 1.95 -10.36
C LEU A 213 -23.34 1.44 -10.65
N ALA A 214 -23.16 0.12 -10.79
CA ALA A 214 -21.91 -0.48 -11.26
C ALA A 214 -21.64 -0.13 -12.73
N ASP A 215 -22.68 -0.11 -13.56
CA ASP A 215 -22.64 0.19 -14.99
C ASP A 215 -22.55 1.71 -15.26
N LYS A 216 -23.05 2.55 -14.33
CA LYS A 216 -22.94 4.02 -14.38
C LYS A 216 -21.55 4.55 -14.05
N ALA A 217 -20.53 3.69 -13.98
CA ALA A 217 -19.16 4.12 -13.83
C ALA A 217 -18.66 4.85 -15.09
N ASN A 218 -19.14 6.09 -15.28
CA ASN A 218 -18.37 7.19 -15.84
C ASN A 218 -17.19 7.50 -14.89
N ALA A 219 -16.43 6.49 -14.46
CA ALA A 219 -15.07 6.75 -14.10
C ALA A 219 -14.42 7.13 -15.42
N ASP A 220 -13.75 8.30 -15.51
CA ASP A 220 -12.94 8.62 -16.68
C ASP A 220 -12.22 7.36 -17.14
N ASP A 221 -12.50 6.89 -18.37
CA ASP A 221 -11.86 5.70 -18.97
C ASP A 221 -10.33 5.82 -18.97
N ALA A 222 -9.80 7.01 -18.68
CA ALA A 222 -8.39 7.27 -18.40
C ALA A 222 -7.83 6.51 -17.17
N VAL A 223 -8.65 6.05 -16.22
CA VAL A 223 -8.18 5.58 -14.90
C VAL A 223 -8.44 4.09 -14.61
N TRP A 224 -9.18 3.35 -15.45
CA TRP A 224 -9.48 1.92 -15.20
C TRP A 224 -8.84 0.92 -16.17
N TYR A 225 -8.43 -0.19 -15.56
CA TYR A 225 -7.46 -1.20 -15.97
C TYR A 225 -7.87 -2.15 -17.12
N GLY A 226 -8.93 -1.87 -17.89
CA GLY A 226 -9.35 -2.73 -19.00
C GLY A 226 -8.26 -2.88 -20.06
N GLU A 227 -7.51 -1.80 -20.29
CA GLU A 227 -6.36 -1.76 -21.19
C GLU A 227 -5.07 -2.25 -20.51
N LEU A 228 -5.04 -2.76 -19.27
CA LEU A 228 -3.76 -3.06 -18.60
C LEU A 228 -3.03 -4.25 -19.23
N GLU A 229 -3.72 -5.32 -19.63
CA GLU A 229 -3.09 -6.43 -20.36
C GLU A 229 -2.62 -5.99 -21.76
N GLU A 230 -3.39 -5.13 -22.44
CA GLU A 230 -3.01 -4.52 -23.72
C GLU A 230 -1.85 -3.52 -23.56
N LYS A 231 -1.81 -2.69 -22.51
CA LYS A 231 -0.76 -1.70 -22.20
C LYS A 231 0.53 -2.35 -21.75
N LEU A 232 0.44 -3.40 -20.93
CA LEU A 232 1.58 -4.27 -20.61
C LEU A 232 2.10 -4.95 -21.90
N GLY A 233 1.20 -5.26 -22.84
CA GLY A 233 1.49 -5.79 -24.18
C GLY A 233 2.15 -4.80 -25.14
N ALA A 234 1.71 -3.54 -25.11
CA ALA A 234 1.91 -2.57 -26.19
C ALA A 234 3.06 -1.58 -25.97
N HIS A 235 3.58 -1.39 -24.74
CA HIS A 235 4.62 -0.39 -24.48
C HIS A 235 6.02 -0.97 -24.25
N GLY A 236 6.88 -0.87 -25.28
CA GLY A 236 8.33 -1.12 -25.17
C GLY A 236 9.07 -0.15 -24.25
N VAL A 237 8.45 1.00 -23.92
CA VAL A 237 8.97 2.02 -22.99
C VAL A 237 9.12 1.44 -21.57
N TRP A 238 8.11 0.70 -21.09
CA TRP A 238 8.11 0.17 -19.73
C TRP A 238 9.09 -0.98 -19.53
N LYS A 239 9.36 -1.75 -20.59
CA LYS A 239 10.46 -2.73 -20.60
C LYS A 239 11.82 -2.03 -20.50
N ALA A 240 11.99 -0.90 -21.20
CA ALA A 240 13.22 -0.13 -21.16
C ALA A 240 13.43 0.54 -19.79
N GLU A 241 12.40 1.10 -19.18
CA GLU A 241 12.46 1.69 -17.84
C GLU A 241 12.76 0.65 -16.76
N ALA A 242 12.06 -0.49 -16.77
CA ALA A 242 12.33 -1.57 -15.83
C ALA A 242 13.75 -2.12 -15.98
N GLN A 243 14.24 -2.24 -17.22
CA GLN A 243 15.61 -2.65 -17.50
C GLN A 243 16.63 -1.59 -17.08
N GLU A 244 16.38 -0.29 -17.33
CA GLU A 244 17.25 0.81 -16.91
C GLU A 244 17.33 0.91 -15.37
N MET A 245 16.24 0.64 -14.66
CA MET A 245 16.23 0.57 -13.20
C MET A 245 17.09 -0.60 -12.69
N VAL A 246 17.02 -1.77 -13.34
CA VAL A 246 17.88 -2.91 -13.03
C VAL A 246 19.35 -2.60 -13.33
N ASP A 247 19.63 -1.98 -14.48
CA ASP A 247 20.99 -1.68 -14.93
C ASP A 247 21.67 -0.60 -14.06
N LYS A 248 20.90 0.37 -13.52
CA LYS A 248 21.39 1.35 -12.53
C LYS A 248 21.70 0.75 -11.15
N MET A 249 21.19 -0.46 -10.89
CA MET A 249 21.32 -1.15 -9.59
C MET A 249 22.35 -2.28 -9.60
N ALA A 250 22.95 -2.59 -10.76
CA ALA A 250 24.06 -3.53 -10.94
C ALA A 250 25.42 -2.85 -10.73
#